data_AF-A0A7C5UXA6-F1
#
_entry.id   AF-A0A7C5UXA6-F1
#
_cell.length_a   1.000
_cell.length_b   1.000
_cell.length_c   1.000
_cell.angle_alpha   90.00
_cell.angle_beta   90.00
_cell.angle_gamma   90.00
#
_symmetry.space_group_name_H-M   'P 1'
#
loop_
_entity.id
_entity.type
_entity.pdbx_description
1 polymer ?
#
loop_
_entity_poly.entity_id
_entity_poly.type
_entity_poly.pdbx_seq_one_letter_code
_entity_poly.pdbx_strand_id
1 'polypeptide(L)'
;RVGDHYQVVGKVQQDLDIFRMPVDIRVYSEGRRPVDDRVEMVGTTADFTVNTVTRPTRVEIDPGSHILKMTDAIRTEVEIARGDQLVAEQAYLEAIKQYQAVVNQNKNNSLAHFRLGQIYFRLHNYNAAAEEMRAALDGNLQPKWIEVWAHLTLGMIFDATGQRDRALNEYQRALQTKDDTQGALDLANQYIKKAYTDQGQNNELSAG
;
A
#
# COMPACT_ATOMS: atom_id res chain seq x y z
N ARG A 1 10.39 3.00 32.94
CA ARG A 1 10.74 1.86 33.83
C ARG A 1 9.77 1.87 35.00
N VAL A 2 8.83 0.93 35.02
CA VAL A 2 7.91 0.69 36.14
C VAL A 2 8.02 -0.81 36.41
N GLY A 3 8.77 -1.21 37.45
CA GLY A 3 9.02 -2.62 37.77
C GLY A 3 9.94 -3.39 36.81
N ASP A 4 9.85 -4.73 36.88
CA ASP A 4 10.73 -5.74 36.27
C ASP A 4 10.53 -5.95 34.75
N HIS A 5 9.97 -4.95 34.07
CA HIS A 5 9.67 -5.00 32.64
C HIS A 5 10.13 -3.70 31.98
N TYR A 6 10.79 -3.82 30.83
CA TYR A 6 11.17 -2.69 29.99
C TYR A 6 10.03 -2.40 29.01
N GLN A 7 9.49 -1.17 29.06
CA GLN A 7 8.47 -0.69 28.12
C GLN A 7 9.17 0.17 27.06
N VAL A 8 9.01 -0.20 25.79
CA VAL A 8 9.45 0.62 24.65
C VAL A 8 8.29 1.52 24.25
N VAL A 9 8.54 2.83 24.24
CA VAL A 9 7.64 3.84 23.67
C VAL A 9 8.19 4.17 22.29
N GLY A 10 7.40 3.89 21.26
CA GLY A 10 7.75 4.19 19.87
C GLY A 10 6.49 4.30 19.03
N LYS A 11 6.51 5.17 18.01
CA LYS A 11 5.46 5.20 17.00
C LYS A 11 5.67 4.01 16.07
N VAL A 12 4.73 3.08 16.08
CA VAL A 12 4.59 2.10 15.01
C VAL A 12 3.81 2.79 13.90
N GLN A 13 4.48 3.07 12.78
CA GLN A 13 3.82 3.53 11.56
C GLN A 13 3.91 2.39 10.58
N GLN A 14 2.78 1.71 10.38
CA GLN A 14 2.64 0.65 9.41
C GLN A 14 2.12 1.30 8.12
N ASP A 15 2.98 1.42 7.12
CA ASP A 15 2.52 1.64 5.76
C ASP A 15 1.79 0.36 5.36
N LEU A 16 0.52 0.48 4.93
CA LEU A 16 -0.41 -0.66 4.81
C LEU A 16 0.12 -1.81 3.94
N ASP A 17 1.13 -1.57 3.09
CA ASP A 17 1.68 -2.53 2.14
C ASP A 17 3.20 -2.43 2.06
N ILE A 18 3.93 -2.74 3.13
CA ILE A 18 5.35 -3.05 2.93
C ILE A 18 5.41 -4.33 2.11
N PHE A 19 5.76 -4.21 0.83
CA PHE A 19 5.99 -5.33 -0.08
C PHE A 19 7.00 -6.29 0.55
N ARG A 20 6.59 -7.55 0.72
CA ARG A 20 7.41 -8.63 1.24
C ARG A 20 7.58 -9.66 0.16
N MET A 21 8.80 -9.77 -0.38
CA MET A 21 9.11 -10.77 -1.39
C MET A 21 10.02 -11.83 -0.78
N PRO A 22 9.53 -13.07 -0.60
CA PRO A 22 10.40 -14.17 -0.21
C PRO A 22 11.37 -14.48 -1.35
N VAL A 23 12.66 -14.40 -1.07
CA VAL A 23 13.75 -14.76 -1.97
C VAL A 23 14.46 -15.97 -1.40
N ASP A 24 14.45 -17.07 -2.16
CA ASP A 24 15.23 -18.24 -1.81
C ASP A 24 16.71 -18.00 -2.16
N ILE A 25 17.61 -18.29 -1.23
CA ILE A 25 19.06 -18.16 -1.38
C ILE A 25 19.68 -19.54 -1.18
N ARG A 26 20.64 -19.89 -2.02
CA ARG A 26 21.43 -21.12 -1.91
C ARG A 26 22.91 -20.79 -1.81
N VAL A 27 23.53 -21.23 -0.74
CA VAL A 27 24.96 -21.01 -0.48
C VAL A 27 25.74 -22.32 -0.63
N TYR A 28 26.70 -22.35 -1.54
CA TYR A 28 27.62 -23.45 -1.75
C TYR A 28 28.84 -23.28 -0.86
N SER A 29 29.28 -24.37 -0.24
CA SER A 29 30.43 -24.40 0.66
C SER A 29 31.36 -25.55 0.29
N GLU A 30 32.67 -25.38 0.51
CA GLU A 30 33.67 -26.35 0.06
C GLU A 30 33.43 -27.74 0.67
N GLY A 31 33.41 -28.76 -0.21
CA GLY A 31 33.33 -30.16 0.17
C GLY A 31 32.03 -30.60 0.82
N ARG A 32 30.96 -29.78 0.81
CA ARG A 32 29.68 -30.08 1.45
C ARG A 32 28.47 -29.75 0.58
N ARG A 33 27.31 -30.25 1.02
CA ARG A 33 26.01 -29.93 0.41
C ARG A 33 25.70 -28.43 0.61
N PRO A 34 25.08 -27.79 -0.38
CA PRO A 34 24.66 -26.40 -0.26
C PRO A 34 23.63 -26.22 0.85
N VAL A 35 23.59 -25.01 1.42
CA VAL A 35 22.63 -24.59 2.43
C VAL A 35 21.60 -23.69 1.74
N ASP A 36 20.31 -24.03 1.89
CA ASP A 36 19.20 -23.23 1.40
C ASP A 36 18.63 -22.38 2.54
N ASP A 37 18.37 -21.11 2.27
CA ASP A 37 17.77 -20.16 3.21
C ASP A 37 16.73 -19.29 2.48
N ARG A 38 15.81 -18.68 3.23
CA ARG A 38 14.77 -17.81 2.67
C ARG A 38 14.82 -16.44 3.33
N VAL A 39 14.90 -15.40 2.51
CA VAL A 39 14.99 -14.01 2.95
C VAL A 39 13.74 -13.27 2.51
N GLU A 40 13.05 -12.67 3.48
CA GLU A 40 11.92 -11.78 3.19
C GLU A 40 12.46 -10.40 2.83
N MET A 41 12.36 -10.01 1.56
CA MET A 41 12.74 -8.67 1.13
C MET A 41 11.67 -7.66 1.48
N VAL A 42 12.03 -6.66 2.26
CA VAL A 42 11.16 -5.54 2.64
C VAL A 42 11.63 -4.29 1.89
N GLY A 43 10.94 -3.93 0.80
CA GLY A 43 11.37 -2.85 -0.09
C GLY A 43 12.41 -3.29 -1.13
N THR A 44 13.39 -2.43 -1.45
CA THR A 44 14.39 -2.69 -2.51
C THR A 44 15.64 -3.43 -2.02
N THR A 45 15.82 -3.56 -0.70
CA THR A 45 17.02 -4.15 -0.08
C THR A 45 16.64 -5.01 1.11
N ALA A 46 17.33 -6.13 1.28
CA ALA A 46 17.19 -6.99 2.45
C ALA A 46 18.57 -7.46 2.89
N ASP A 47 18.88 -7.26 4.17
CA ASP A 47 20.07 -7.85 4.77
C ASP A 47 19.80 -9.31 5.09
N PHE A 48 20.74 -10.19 4.75
CA PHE A 48 20.66 -11.60 5.08
C PHE A 48 21.97 -12.10 5.66
N THR A 49 21.88 -13.08 6.56
CA THR A 49 23.04 -13.73 7.16
C THR A 49 22.87 -15.23 7.09
N VAL A 50 23.61 -15.88 6.19
CA VAL A 50 23.65 -17.35 6.11
C VAL A 50 24.89 -17.85 6.82
N ASN A 51 24.68 -18.67 7.85
CA ASN A 51 25.78 -19.31 8.57
C ASN A 51 26.22 -20.58 7.84
N THR A 52 27.43 -20.60 7.27
CA THR A 52 28.02 -21.80 6.66
C THR A 52 29.07 -22.43 7.56
N VAL A 53 29.12 -23.77 7.57
CA VAL A 53 30.09 -24.54 8.37
C VAL A 53 31.50 -24.47 7.79
N THR A 54 31.61 -24.39 6.46
CA THR A 54 32.88 -24.27 5.73
C THR A 54 32.88 -23.00 4.88
N ARG A 55 34.03 -22.67 4.26
CA ARG A 55 34.20 -21.46 3.46
C ARG A 55 33.15 -21.41 2.33
N PRO A 56 32.35 -20.34 2.24
CA PRO A 56 31.41 -20.17 1.15
C PRO A 56 32.19 -19.93 -0.15
N THR A 57 31.81 -20.62 -1.22
CA THR A 57 32.46 -20.53 -2.54
C THR A 57 31.58 -19.84 -3.57
N ARG A 58 30.27 -20.05 -3.51
CA ARG A 58 29.30 -19.46 -4.43
C ARG A 58 27.99 -19.22 -3.69
N VAL A 59 27.37 -18.08 -3.97
CA VAL A 59 26.00 -17.76 -3.53
C VAL A 59 25.16 -17.67 -4.78
N GLU A 60 24.05 -18.41 -4.81
CA GLU A 60 23.02 -18.29 -5.82
C GLU A 60 21.77 -17.68 -5.19
N ILE A 61 21.28 -16.62 -5.82
CA ILE A 61 20.03 -15.98 -5.45
C ILE A 61 18.98 -16.51 -6.42
N ASP A 62 17.89 -17.05 -5.88
CA ASP A 62 16.82 -17.72 -6.62
C ASP A 62 17.32 -18.83 -7.58
N PRO A 63 17.89 -19.92 -7.04
CA PRO A 63 18.34 -21.07 -7.83
C PRO A 63 17.19 -21.77 -8.59
N GLY A 64 15.92 -21.50 -8.21
CA GLY A 64 14.73 -22.01 -8.89
C GLY A 64 14.26 -21.15 -10.06
N SER A 65 14.86 -19.97 -10.27
CA SER A 65 14.40 -18.96 -11.22
C SER A 65 12.93 -18.57 -11.02
N HIS A 66 12.40 -18.62 -9.79
CA HIS A 66 11.04 -18.20 -9.45
C HIS A 66 10.84 -16.68 -9.55
N ILE A 67 11.91 -15.90 -9.38
CA ILE A 67 11.97 -14.45 -9.63
C ILE A 67 11.96 -14.17 -11.15
N LEU A 68 12.54 -15.07 -11.95
CA LEU A 68 12.62 -14.94 -13.42
C LEU A 68 11.44 -15.57 -14.17
N LYS A 69 10.75 -16.55 -13.57
CA LYS A 69 9.47 -17.07 -14.05
C LYS A 69 8.36 -16.17 -13.54
N MET A 70 8.24 -15.03 -14.23
CA MET A 70 7.11 -14.09 -14.21
C MET A 70 5.78 -14.80 -13.95
N THR A 71 5.36 -14.92 -12.69
CA THR A 71 3.94 -14.85 -12.40
C THR A 71 3.56 -13.39 -12.58
N ASP A 72 2.49 -13.14 -13.33
CA ASP A 72 1.94 -11.79 -13.50
C ASP A 72 1.67 -11.10 -12.14
N ALA A 73 1.46 -11.90 -11.08
CA ALA A 73 1.36 -11.45 -9.70
C ALA A 73 2.64 -10.79 -9.16
N ILE A 74 3.83 -11.42 -9.29
CA ILE A 74 5.08 -10.84 -8.76
C ILE A 74 5.43 -9.56 -9.51
N ARG A 75 5.24 -9.54 -10.84
CA ARG A 75 5.47 -8.31 -11.63
C ARG A 75 4.53 -7.18 -11.19
N THR A 76 3.25 -7.51 -10.99
CA THR A 76 2.25 -6.58 -10.48
C THR A 76 2.66 -5.99 -9.13
N GLU A 77 3.11 -6.81 -8.19
CA GLU A 77 3.54 -6.35 -6.88
C GLU A 77 4.80 -5.47 -6.93
N VAL A 78 5.78 -5.81 -7.77
CA VAL A 78 6.99 -4.98 -8.00
C VAL A 78 6.63 -3.63 -8.62
N GLU A 79 5.71 -3.60 -9.59
CA GLU A 79 5.24 -2.35 -10.20
C GLU A 79 4.50 -1.47 -9.18
N ILE A 80 3.67 -2.07 -8.32
CA ILE A 80 3.01 -1.35 -7.20
C ILE A 80 4.05 -0.81 -6.22
N ALA A 81 5.02 -1.62 -5.80
CA ALA A 81 6.07 -1.18 -4.87
C ALA A 81 6.91 -0.03 -5.44
N ARG A 82 7.21 -0.07 -6.75
CA ARG A 82 7.89 1.04 -7.43
C ARG A 82 7.02 2.29 -7.48
N GLY A 83 5.73 2.14 -7.73
CA GLY A 83 4.75 3.24 -7.64
C GLY A 83 4.76 3.87 -6.24
N ASP A 84 4.72 3.05 -5.18
CA ASP A 84 4.71 3.51 -3.79
C ASP A 84 6.01 4.28 -3.45
N GLN A 85 7.16 3.82 -3.94
CA GLN A 85 8.43 4.54 -3.81
C GLN A 85 8.38 5.92 -4.50
N LEU A 86 7.87 5.98 -5.73
CA LEU A 86 7.75 7.24 -6.47
C LEU A 86 6.79 8.22 -5.77
N VAL A 87 5.74 7.72 -5.12
CA VAL A 87 4.85 8.55 -4.28
C VAL A 87 5.60 9.12 -3.08
N ALA A 88 6.49 8.34 -2.44
CA ALA A 88 7.34 8.81 -1.35
C ALA A 88 8.32 9.89 -1.81
N GLU A 89 8.82 9.77 -3.05
CA GLU A 89 9.66 10.77 -3.71
C GLU A 89 8.88 11.97 -4.28
N GLN A 90 7.55 12.04 -4.08
CA GLN A 90 6.64 13.05 -4.64
C GLN A 90 6.57 13.08 -6.18
N ALA A 91 7.08 12.05 -6.85
CA ALA A 91 7.05 11.88 -8.31
C ALA A 91 5.69 11.31 -8.77
N TYR A 92 4.60 12.04 -8.52
CA TYR A 92 3.22 11.56 -8.74
C TYR A 92 2.93 11.14 -10.18
N LEU A 93 3.45 11.86 -11.18
CA LEU A 93 3.21 11.53 -12.59
C LEU A 93 3.86 10.19 -13.00
N GLU A 94 5.02 9.87 -12.44
CA GLU A 94 5.70 8.61 -12.70
C GLU A 94 5.02 7.47 -11.94
N ALA A 95 4.59 7.71 -10.71
CA ALA A 95 3.82 6.74 -9.93
C ALA A 95 2.52 6.35 -10.64
N ILE A 96 1.77 7.33 -11.18
CA ILE A 96 0.55 7.08 -11.96
C ILE A 96 0.84 6.13 -13.12
N LYS A 97 1.94 6.33 -13.86
CA LYS A 97 2.31 5.44 -14.97
C LYS A 97 2.56 4.00 -14.51
N GLN A 98 3.19 3.80 -13.35
CA GLN A 98 3.43 2.46 -12.81
C GLN A 98 2.11 1.78 -12.45
N TYR A 99 1.21 2.44 -11.72
CA TYR A 99 -0.07 1.83 -11.38
C TYR A 99 -0.99 1.64 -12.59
N GLN A 100 -0.95 2.53 -13.59
CA GLN A 100 -1.67 2.33 -14.85
C GLN A 100 -1.17 1.10 -15.61
N ALA A 101 0.14 0.81 -15.58
CA ALA A 101 0.68 -0.41 -16.17
C ALA A 101 0.08 -1.66 -15.50
N VAL A 102 -0.11 -1.62 -14.18
CA VAL A 102 -0.75 -2.69 -13.41
C VAL A 102 -2.23 -2.83 -13.78
N VAL A 103 -2.99 -1.73 -13.82
CA VAL A 103 -4.41 -1.74 -14.19
C VAL A 103 -4.62 -2.24 -15.63
N ASN A 104 -3.71 -1.90 -16.55
CA ASN A 104 -3.76 -2.38 -17.92
C ASN A 104 -3.53 -3.89 -18.04
N GLN A 105 -2.71 -4.47 -17.14
CA GLN A 105 -2.47 -5.91 -17.06
C GLN A 105 -3.62 -6.63 -16.34
N ASN A 106 -4.10 -6.06 -15.24
CA ASN A 106 -5.22 -6.60 -14.45
C ASN A 106 -6.18 -5.48 -14.06
N LYS A 107 -7.27 -5.36 -14.82
CA LYS A 107 -8.32 -4.37 -14.62
C LYS A 107 -9.12 -4.56 -13.32
N ASN A 108 -9.01 -5.72 -12.68
CA ASN A 108 -9.72 -6.01 -11.44
C ASN A 108 -8.83 -5.84 -10.21
N ASN A 109 -7.62 -5.26 -10.36
CA ASN A 109 -6.71 -5.05 -9.25
C ASN A 109 -7.16 -3.85 -8.41
N SER A 110 -7.86 -4.13 -7.31
CA SER A 110 -8.38 -3.11 -6.40
C SER A 110 -7.27 -2.26 -5.77
N LEU A 111 -6.11 -2.83 -5.48
CA LEU A 111 -4.99 -2.11 -4.87
C LEU A 111 -4.43 -1.04 -5.81
N ALA A 112 -4.25 -1.38 -7.09
CA ALA A 112 -3.73 -0.44 -8.08
C ALA A 112 -4.71 0.74 -8.32
N HIS A 113 -6.00 0.45 -8.44
CA HIS A 113 -7.05 1.46 -8.52
C HIS A 113 -7.10 2.35 -7.27
N PHE A 114 -7.01 1.75 -6.07
CA PHE A 114 -6.97 2.49 -4.82
C PHE A 114 -5.75 3.44 -4.74
N ARG A 115 -4.56 2.97 -5.14
CA ARG A 115 -3.35 3.80 -5.18
C ARG A 115 -3.46 4.95 -6.19
N LEU A 116 -4.01 4.71 -7.38
CA LEU A 116 -4.29 5.77 -8.35
C LEU A 116 -5.27 6.81 -7.79
N GLY A 117 -6.36 6.35 -7.18
CA GLY A 117 -7.35 7.24 -6.55
C GLY A 117 -6.75 8.10 -5.45
N GLN A 118 -5.85 7.56 -4.62
CA GLN A 118 -5.14 8.35 -3.61
C GLN A 118 -4.27 9.44 -4.22
N ILE A 119 -3.55 9.15 -5.31
CA ILE A 119 -2.74 10.16 -5.98
C ILE A 119 -3.63 11.24 -6.58
N TYR A 120 -4.69 10.86 -7.29
CA TYR A 120 -5.61 11.85 -7.86
C TYR A 120 -6.28 12.70 -6.79
N PHE A 121 -6.59 12.13 -5.63
CA PHE A 121 -7.09 12.88 -4.48
C PHE A 121 -6.08 13.93 -3.99
N ARG A 122 -4.80 13.56 -3.86
CA ARG A 122 -3.71 14.49 -3.50
C ARG A 122 -3.48 15.58 -4.55
N LEU A 123 -3.75 15.28 -5.81
CA LEU A 123 -3.70 16.23 -6.92
C LEU A 123 -4.99 17.06 -7.04
N HIS A 124 -5.91 16.97 -6.07
CA HIS A 124 -7.23 17.62 -6.06
C HIS A 124 -8.11 17.29 -7.27
N ASN A 125 -7.79 16.23 -8.02
CA ASN A 125 -8.62 15.73 -9.10
C ASN A 125 -9.69 14.78 -8.55
N TYR A 126 -10.67 15.36 -7.87
CA TYR A 126 -11.74 14.65 -7.17
C TYR A 126 -12.58 13.75 -8.08
N ASN A 127 -12.78 14.14 -9.34
CA ASN A 127 -13.54 13.33 -10.30
C ASN A 127 -12.78 12.04 -10.64
N ALA A 128 -11.50 12.15 -11.03
CA ALA A 128 -10.68 10.97 -11.31
C ALA A 128 -10.49 10.10 -10.07
N ALA A 129 -10.28 10.73 -8.90
CA ALA A 129 -10.16 10.01 -7.63
C ALA A 129 -11.42 9.19 -7.32
N ALA A 130 -12.61 9.74 -7.53
CA ALA A 130 -13.86 9.04 -7.28
C ALA A 130 -14.05 7.83 -8.21
N GLU A 131 -13.72 7.99 -9.49
CA GLU A 131 -13.82 6.90 -10.48
C GLU A 131 -12.86 5.75 -10.13
N GLU A 132 -11.61 6.05 -9.79
CA GLU A 132 -10.64 5.03 -9.39
C GLU A 132 -11.02 4.34 -8.07
N MET A 133 -11.59 5.08 -7.10
CA MET A 133 -12.06 4.47 -5.85
C MET A 133 -13.27 3.55 -6.07
N ARG A 134 -14.17 3.89 -7.01
CA ARG A 134 -15.26 2.99 -7.42
C ARG A 134 -14.72 1.75 -8.14
N ALA A 135 -13.78 1.93 -9.05
CA ALA A 135 -13.12 0.81 -9.73
C ALA A 135 -12.39 -0.11 -8.71
N ALA A 136 -11.80 0.46 -7.65
CA ALA A 136 -11.24 -0.32 -6.57
C ALA A 136 -12.29 -1.15 -5.83
N LEU A 137 -13.48 -0.59 -5.58
CA LEU A 137 -14.60 -1.30 -4.95
C LEU A 137 -15.21 -2.39 -5.84
N ASP A 138 -15.21 -2.19 -7.16
CA ASP A 138 -15.74 -3.15 -8.14
C ASP A 138 -14.73 -4.28 -8.49
N GLY A 139 -13.48 -4.16 -8.04
CA GLY A 139 -12.40 -5.10 -8.31
C GLY A 139 -12.39 -6.35 -7.41
N ASN A 140 -11.20 -6.89 -7.17
CA ASN A 140 -10.99 -8.09 -6.35
C ASN A 140 -11.06 -7.85 -4.82
N LEU A 141 -11.14 -6.59 -4.38
CA LEU A 141 -11.15 -6.16 -2.97
C LEU A 141 -10.00 -6.78 -2.15
N GLN A 142 -8.83 -6.91 -2.78
CA GLN A 142 -7.62 -7.40 -2.14
C GLN A 142 -6.54 -6.33 -2.12
N PRO A 143 -6.00 -5.99 -0.93
CA PRO A 143 -6.37 -6.55 0.39
C PRO A 143 -7.75 -6.07 0.92
N LYS A 144 -8.32 -6.80 1.88
CA LYS A 144 -9.69 -6.57 2.40
C LYS A 144 -9.91 -5.16 2.97
N TRP A 145 -8.87 -4.56 3.55
CA TRP A 145 -8.92 -3.19 4.07
C TRP A 145 -9.19 -2.15 2.98
N ILE A 146 -9.01 -2.47 1.69
CA ILE A 146 -9.32 -1.54 0.59
C ILE A 146 -10.79 -1.13 0.65
N GLU A 147 -11.69 -2.06 0.98
CA GLU A 147 -13.13 -1.77 0.99
C GLU A 147 -13.45 -0.61 1.94
N VAL A 148 -12.95 -0.66 3.18
CA VAL A 148 -13.18 0.40 4.16
C VAL A 148 -12.52 1.72 3.75
N TRP A 149 -11.27 1.66 3.27
CA TRP A 149 -10.52 2.86 2.91
C TRP A 149 -11.03 3.52 1.63
N ALA A 150 -11.56 2.75 0.68
CA ALA A 150 -12.17 3.27 -0.53
C ALA A 150 -13.48 4.01 -0.22
N HIS A 151 -14.35 3.44 0.63
CA HIS A 151 -15.55 4.13 1.11
C HIS A 151 -15.21 5.41 1.89
N LEU A 152 -14.19 5.35 2.76
CA LEU A 152 -13.75 6.52 3.53
C LEU A 152 -13.22 7.62 2.61
N THR A 153 -12.42 7.27 1.60
CA THR A 153 -11.86 8.23 0.64
C THR A 153 -12.96 8.82 -0.26
N LEU A 154 -13.94 8.02 -0.71
CA LEU A 154 -15.11 8.52 -1.42
C LEU A 154 -15.91 9.51 -0.57
N GLY A 155 -16.07 9.23 0.73
CA GLY A 155 -16.68 10.16 1.68
C GLY A 155 -15.93 11.49 1.74
N MET A 156 -14.60 11.46 1.84
CA MET A 156 -13.77 12.67 1.86
C MET A 156 -13.91 13.47 0.55
N ILE A 157 -13.90 12.78 -0.59
CA ILE A 157 -14.10 13.38 -1.92
C ILE A 157 -15.46 14.08 -2.01
N PHE A 158 -16.52 13.44 -1.51
CA PHE A 158 -17.85 14.03 -1.52
C PHE A 158 -17.97 15.22 -0.58
N ASP A 159 -17.33 15.18 0.59
CA ASP A 159 -17.26 16.33 1.49
C ASP A 159 -16.53 17.51 0.84
N ALA A 160 -15.37 17.25 0.21
CA ALA A 160 -14.58 18.28 -0.49
C ALA A 160 -15.31 18.90 -1.68
N THR A 161 -16.22 18.15 -2.32
CA THR A 161 -17.05 18.63 -3.43
C THR A 161 -18.42 19.18 -2.99
N GLY A 162 -18.65 19.35 -1.67
CA GLY A 162 -19.87 19.93 -1.10
C GLY A 162 -21.07 18.99 -1.06
N GLN A 163 -20.88 17.70 -1.34
CA GLN A 163 -21.93 16.68 -1.44
C GLN A 163 -22.08 15.90 -0.14
N ARG A 164 -22.33 16.62 0.96
CA ARG A 164 -22.31 16.08 2.34
C ARG A 164 -23.21 14.85 2.54
N ASP A 165 -24.41 14.83 1.97
CA ASP A 165 -25.33 13.70 2.13
C ASP A 165 -24.76 12.41 1.51
N ARG A 166 -24.07 12.53 0.37
CA ARG A 166 -23.38 11.40 -0.25
C ARG A 166 -22.17 10.98 0.58
N ALA A 167 -21.42 11.94 1.12
CA ALA A 167 -20.29 11.66 2.00
C ALA A 167 -20.70 10.84 3.23
N LEU A 168 -21.79 11.23 3.89
CA LEU A 168 -22.32 10.53 5.05
C LEU A 168 -22.72 9.08 4.73
N ASN A 169 -23.32 8.83 3.56
CA ASN A 169 -23.65 7.48 3.12
C ASN A 169 -22.39 6.62 2.95
N GLU A 170 -21.35 7.16 2.32
CA GLU A 170 -20.09 6.43 2.15
C GLU A 170 -19.37 6.18 3.48
N TYR A 171 -19.36 7.13 4.42
CA TYR A 171 -18.81 6.88 5.76
C TYR A 171 -19.62 5.82 6.52
N GLN A 172 -20.94 5.78 6.36
CA GLN A 172 -21.77 4.73 6.94
C GLN A 172 -21.45 3.36 6.33
N ARG A 173 -21.19 3.29 5.02
CA ARG A 173 -20.72 2.05 4.35
C ARG A 173 -19.36 1.62 4.87
N ALA A 174 -18.42 2.56 5.05
CA ALA A 174 -17.14 2.28 5.68
C ALA A 174 -17.33 1.63 7.07
N LEU A 175 -18.26 2.15 7.89
CA LEU A 175 -18.58 1.54 9.20
C LEU A 175 -19.20 0.14 9.11
N GLN A 176 -19.93 -0.17 8.03
CA GLN A 176 -20.55 -1.47 7.82
C GLN A 176 -19.53 -2.58 7.52
N THR A 177 -18.36 -2.23 6.95
CA THR A 177 -17.28 -3.19 6.69
C THR A 177 -16.73 -3.83 7.98
N LYS A 178 -16.86 -3.12 9.12
CA LYS A 178 -16.29 -3.48 10.43
C LYS A 178 -14.77 -3.70 10.41
N ASP A 179 -14.08 -3.17 9.41
CA ASP A 179 -12.63 -3.24 9.29
C ASP A 179 -12.02 -1.96 9.88
N ASP A 180 -11.32 -2.11 11.02
CA ASP A 180 -10.66 -0.99 11.70
C ASP A 180 -9.15 -0.92 11.41
N THR A 181 -8.74 -1.38 10.22
CA THR A 181 -7.35 -1.29 9.80
C THR A 181 -6.88 0.17 9.85
N GLN A 182 -5.87 0.42 10.68
CA GLN A 182 -5.25 1.74 10.87
C GLN A 182 -6.23 2.83 11.38
N GLY A 183 -7.27 2.44 12.13
CA GLY A 183 -8.23 3.38 12.75
C GLY A 183 -9.27 3.94 11.76
N ALA A 184 -9.57 3.19 10.69
CA ALA A 184 -10.50 3.61 9.66
C ALA A 184 -11.93 3.87 10.20
N LEU A 185 -12.40 3.08 11.17
CA LEU A 185 -13.75 3.26 11.72
C LEU A 185 -13.82 4.52 12.61
N ASP A 186 -12.76 4.81 13.34
CA ASP A 186 -12.67 6.03 14.14
C ASP A 186 -12.66 7.27 13.27
N LEU A 187 -11.92 7.25 12.15
CA LEU A 187 -11.94 8.32 11.16
C LEU A 187 -13.31 8.48 10.51
N ALA A 188 -13.98 7.39 10.13
CA ALA A 188 -15.34 7.45 9.59
C ALA A 188 -16.31 8.10 10.59
N ASN A 189 -16.25 7.72 11.87
CA ASN A 189 -17.06 8.33 12.93
C ASN A 189 -16.74 9.82 13.13
N GLN A 190 -15.47 10.20 13.04
CA GLN A 190 -15.06 11.60 13.08
C GLN A 190 -15.65 12.38 11.91
N TYR A 191 -15.56 11.85 10.69
CA TYR A 191 -16.05 12.52 9.50
C TYR A 191 -17.57 12.56 9.39
N ILE A 192 -18.27 11.62 10.02
CA ILE A 192 -19.73 11.71 10.20
C ILE A 192 -20.10 12.90 11.08
N LYS A 193 -19.36 13.12 12.18
CA LYS A 193 -19.63 14.24 13.11
C LYS A 193 -19.19 15.59 12.54
N LYS A 194 -18.06 15.63 11.85
CA LYS A 194 -17.46 16.86 11.30
C LYS A 194 -17.07 16.61 9.85
N ALA A 195 -17.58 17.42 8.92
CA ALA A 195 -17.22 17.28 7.52
C ALA A 195 -15.71 17.35 7.30
N TYR A 196 -15.22 16.48 6.42
CA TYR A 196 -13.86 16.61 5.92
C TYR A 196 -13.73 17.98 5.25
N THR A 197 -12.64 18.68 5.56
CA THR A 197 -12.34 19.96 4.94
C THR A 197 -10.94 19.84 4.38
N ASP A 198 -10.85 19.88 3.06
CA ASP A 198 -9.57 19.93 2.39
C ASP A 198 -8.88 21.25 2.72
N GLN A 199 -7.74 21.18 3.43
CA GLN A 199 -6.97 22.37 3.77
C GLN A 199 -6.30 23.00 2.54
N GLY A 200 -6.22 22.28 1.41
CA GLY A 200 -5.73 22.82 0.13
C GLY A 200 -6.62 23.91 -0.45
N GLN A 201 -7.95 23.76 -0.37
CA GLN A 201 -8.90 24.77 -0.86
C GLN A 201 -9.09 25.98 0.07
N ASN A 202 -8.89 25.81 1.39
CA ASN A 202 -9.12 26.91 2.34
C ASN A 202 -8.12 28.06 2.26
N ASN A 203 -6.94 27.84 1.67
CA ASN A 203 -5.95 28.91 1.47
C ASN A 203 -6.29 29.83 0.29
N GLU A 204 -7.19 29.43 -0.62
CA GLU A 204 -7.63 30.32 -1.73
C GLU A 204 -8.83 31.20 -1.32
N LEU A 205 -9.64 30.74 -0.37
CA LEU A 205 -10.83 31.48 0.11
C LEU A 205 -10.52 32.48 1.24
N SER A 206 -9.30 32.51 1.76
CA SER A 206 -8.85 33.45 2.80
C SER A 206 -7.94 34.57 2.27
N ALA A 207 -7.74 34.64 0.95
CA ALA A 207 -6.93 35.65 0.27
C ALA A 207 -7.76 36.63 -0.61
N GLY A 208 -9.08 36.64 -0.48
CA GLY A 208 -10.01 37.51 -1.22
C GLY A 208 -10.60 38.63 -0.38
#